data_AF-A0A6P1ZUH7-F1
#
_entry.id   AF-A0A6P1ZUH7-F1
#
_cell.length_a   1.000
_cell.length_b   1.000
_cell.length_c   1.000
_cell.angle_alpha   90.00
_cell.angle_beta   90.00
_cell.angle_gamma   90.00
#
_symmetry.space_group_name_H-M   'P 1'
#
loop_
_entity.id
_entity.type
_entity.pdbx_description
1 polymer ?
#
loop_
_entity_poly.entity_id
_entity_poly.type
_entity_poly.pdbx_seq_one_letter_code
_entity_poly.pdbx_strand_id
1 'polypeptide(L)' 'IASGDADLVSFGTLYIANPDLPERFRLDTALNEPDRSTFYGGDEKGYIDYSFLNPSKIA' A
#
# COMPACT_ATOMS: atom_id res chain seq x y z
N ILE A 1 -8.54 0.31 -17.45
CA ILE A 1 -7.49 -0.50 -18.12
C ILE A 1 -8.12 -1.51 -19.08
N ALA A 2 -8.78 -2.58 -18.62
CA ALA A 2 -9.32 -3.62 -19.50
C ALA A 2 -10.37 -3.12 -20.52
N SER A 3 -11.14 -2.08 -20.17
CA SER A 3 -12.08 -1.38 -21.06
C SER A 3 -11.42 -0.39 -22.03
N GLY A 4 -10.12 -0.11 -21.89
CA GLY A 4 -9.39 0.88 -22.70
C GLY A 4 -9.44 2.32 -22.18
N ASP A 5 -10.13 2.61 -21.08
CA ASP A 5 -10.32 4.00 -20.61
C ASP A 5 -9.07 4.66 -19.99
N ALA A 6 -8.01 3.89 -19.74
CA ALA A 6 -6.76 4.38 -19.16
C ALA A 6 -5.61 3.41 -19.44
N ASP A 7 -4.39 3.95 -19.52
CA ASP A 7 -3.14 3.20 -19.68
C ASP A 7 -2.47 2.87 -18.33
N LEU A 8 -2.64 3.75 -17.34
CA LEU A 8 -2.02 3.64 -16.01
C LEU A 8 -3.00 4.06 -14.92
N VAL A 9 -2.78 3.56 -13.69
CA VAL A 9 -3.51 3.94 -12.48
C VAL A 9 -2.50 4.36 -11.41
N SER A 10 -2.73 5.51 -10.77
CA SER A 10 -1.95 5.97 -9.62
C SER A 10 -2.75 5.77 -8.34
N PHE A 11 -2.08 5.34 -7.28
CA PHE A 11 -2.66 5.16 -5.95
C PHE A 11 -1.92 6.03 -4.95
N GLY A 12 -2.65 6.91 -4.24
CA GLY A 12 -2.09 7.77 -3.19
C GLY A 12 -2.17 7.10 -1.81
N THR A 13 -3.34 7.19 -1.18
CA THR A 13 -3.62 6.69 0.18
C THR A 13 -3.18 5.24 0.41
N LEU A 14 -3.37 4.34 -0.56
CA LEU A 14 -2.96 2.94 -0.42
C LEU A 14 -1.43 2.80 -0.36
N TYR A 15 -0.70 3.62 -1.12
CA TYR A 15 0.76 3.58 -1.14
C TYR A 15 1.39 4.15 0.13
N ILE A 16 0.71 5.07 0.83
CA ILE A 16 1.15 5.55 2.15
C ILE A 16 1.28 4.37 3.12
N ALA A 17 0.26 3.50 3.16
CA ALA A 17 0.21 2.40 4.13
C ALA A 17 0.88 1.11 3.65
N ASN A 18 1.11 0.95 2.35
CA ASN A 18 1.57 -0.30 1.75
C ASN A 18 2.81 -0.04 0.90
N PRO A 19 4.02 -0.09 1.49
CA PRO A 19 5.26 0.17 0.76
C PRO A 19 5.49 -0.84 -0.39
N ASP A 20 4.86 -2.01 -0.30
CA ASP A 20 4.88 -3.12 -1.24
C ASP A 20 3.53 -3.34 -1.95
N LEU A 21 2.73 -2.28 -2.12
CA LEU A 21 1.39 -2.33 -2.72
C LEU A 21 1.29 -3.15 -4.03
N PRO A 22 2.23 -3.04 -5.01
CA PRO A 22 2.14 -3.83 -6.24
C PRO A 22 2.20 -5.33 -5.98
N GLU A 23 3.03 -5.77 -5.03
CA GLU A 23 3.18 -7.18 -4.70
C GLU A 23 1.93 -7.71 -4.01
N ARG A 24 1.32 -6.91 -3.14
CA ARG A 24 0.07 -7.27 -2.48
C ARG A 24 -1.09 -7.44 -3.46
N PHE A 25 -1.19 -6.57 -4.47
CA PHE A 25 -2.15 -6.73 -5.56
C PHE A 25 -1.85 -7.96 -6.41
N ARG A 26 -0.57 -8.22 -6.71
CA ARG A 26 -0.16 -9.39 -7.51
C ARG A 26 -0.52 -10.71 -6.84
N LEU A 27 -0.42 -10.76 -5.51
CA LEU A 27 -0.67 -11.97 -4.70
C LEU A 27 -2.07 -12.02 -4.07
N ASP A 28 -2.90 -10.99 -4.29
CA ASP A 28 -4.23 -10.83 -3.68
C ASP A 28 -4.22 -10.97 -2.14
N THR A 29 -3.26 -10.30 -1.51
CA THR A 29 -3.08 -10.34 -0.04
C THR A 29 -3.73 -9.13 0.64
N ALA A 30 -3.97 -9.26 1.95
CA ALA A 30 -4.49 -8.16 2.77
C ALA A 30 -3.60 -6.91 2.70
N LEU A 31 -4.24 -5.75 2.64
CA LEU A 31 -3.58 -4.45 2.68
C LEU A 31 -3.49 -3.95 4.13
N ASN A 32 -2.45 -3.18 4.43
CA ASN A 32 -2.38 -2.38 5.64
C ASN A 32 -3.41 -1.25 5.56
N GLU A 33 -4.08 -0.97 6.67
CA GLU A 33 -5.00 0.15 6.81
C GLU A 33 -4.23 1.47 7.03
N PRO A 34 -4.53 2.53 6.26
CA PRO A 34 -3.90 3.83 6.46
C PRO A 34 -4.41 4.52 7.73
N ASP A 35 -3.51 5.15 8.47
CA ASP A 35 -3.83 6.04 9.58
C ASP A 35 -3.79 7.48 9.09
N ARG A 36 -4.97 8.08 8.88
CA ARG A 36 -5.06 9.45 8.37
C ARG A 36 -4.55 10.50 9.34
N SER A 37 -4.47 10.18 10.64
CA SER A 37 -4.00 11.13 11.65
C SER A 37 -2.49 11.40 11.54
N THR A 38 -1.75 10.55 10.83
CA THR A 38 -0.29 10.64 10.67
C THR A 38 0.15 11.06 9.26
N PHE A 39 -0.77 11.46 8.37
CA PHE A 39 -0.41 11.76 6.97
C PHE A 39 0.48 12.99 6.78
N TYR A 40 0.42 13.97 7.68
CA TYR A 40 1.09 15.25 7.52
C TYR A 40 1.82 15.65 8.80
N GLY A 41 3.10 16.02 8.64
CA GLY A 41 3.98 16.29 9.78
C GLY A 41 4.29 15.02 10.57
N GLY A 42 4.65 15.16 11.85
CA GLY A 42 5.01 14.03 12.70
C GLY A 42 6.46 13.58 12.50
N ASP A 43 6.70 12.28 12.69
CA ASP A 43 8.01 11.62 12.65
C ASP A 43 7.85 10.27 11.92
N GLU A 44 8.61 9.24 12.28
CA GLU A 44 8.58 7.91 11.66
C GLU A 44 7.22 7.20 11.64
N LYS A 45 6.36 7.47 12.64
CA LYS A 45 5.06 6.78 12.80
C LYS A 45 4.08 7.13 11.68
N GLY A 46 3.57 6.11 11.01
CA GLY A 46 2.66 6.24 9.88
C GLY A 46 3.34 6.80 8.62
N TYR A 47 4.67 6.73 8.56
CA TYR A 47 5.48 7.17 7.43
C TYR A 47 6.43 6.08 6.93
N ILE A 48 7.37 5.62 7.78
CA ILE A 48 8.36 4.59 7.42
C ILE A 48 8.18 3.26 8.17
N ASP A 49 7.20 3.16 9.06
CA ASP A 49 6.98 2.02 9.95
C ASP A 49 5.83 1.08 9.51
N TYR A 50 5.19 1.35 8.37
CA TYR A 50 4.25 0.42 7.77
C TYR A 50 4.95 -0.88 7.36
N SER A 51 4.43 -2.01 7.86
CA SER A 51 5.05 -3.32 7.65
C SER A 51 4.93 -3.79 6.21
N PHE A 52 6.00 -4.38 5.69
CA PHE A 52 5.99 -5.16 4.45
C PHE A 52 5.21 -6.47 4.62
N LEU A 53 4.76 -7.05 3.51
CA LEU A 53 4.22 -8.39 3.46
C LEU A 53 5.26 -9.38 4.00
N ASN A 54 4.81 -10.23 4.92
CA ASN A 54 5.65 -11.29 5.47
C ASN A 54 5.63 -12.49 4.53
N PRO A 55 6.76 -12.89 3.90
CA PRO A 55 6.79 -13.99 2.94
C PRO A 55 6.31 -15.32 3.52
N SER A 56 6.47 -15.54 4.82
CA SER A 56 6.03 -16.77 5.49
C SER A 56 4.51 -16.89 5.63
N LYS A 57 3.73 -15.85 5.33
CA LYS A 57 2.26 -15.85 5.36
C LYS A 57 1.61 -16.12 3.98
N ILE A 58 2.43 -16.38 2.96
CA ILE A 58 1.98 -16.60 1.57
C ILE A 58 1.89 -18.12 1.26
N ALA A 59 2.44 -18.97 2.14
CA ALA A 59 2.49 -20.42 2.00
C ALA A 59 1.34 -21.13 2.75
#